data_AF-A0A9D8DRA5-F1
#
_entry.id   AF-A0A9D8DRA5-F1
#
_cell.length_a   1.000
_cell.length_b   1.000
_cell.length_c   1.000
_cell.angle_alpha   90.00
_cell.angle_beta   90.00
_cell.angle_gamma   90.00
#
_symmetry.space_group_name_H-M   'P 1'
#
loop_
_entity.id
_entity.type
_entity.pdbx_description
1 polymer ?
#
loop_
_entity_poly.entity_id
_entity_poly.type
_entity_poly.pdbx_seq_one_letter_code
_entity_poly.pdbx_strand_id
1 'polypeptide(L)'
;YGRELLELYGLGLDEFTEADVRAAAAALTGWVVQPRSDFAVQFVLRRHDARPQQFLGRTVRDAAGVVDAVLDHPACARFVAAKVAAWFLGDDVDAATVDGFARVFRDNDLQIAPLVRAVLLARLDGAGSSTVVSPFPWFAGVCKVAGVRPRPQAYFRALSGAGQDPFRPPNVGGWPGPSAWLGASPTAARLALASTVVDLLPASSPLLAAAARPDLASLAGLLGLPDGFGTGTTAALRDLHGSSPGGRPGAAVLAVALASPELVVA
;
A
#
# COMPACT_ATOMS: atom_id res chain seq x y z
N TYR A 1 9.12 -4.79 20.83
CA TYR A 1 9.74 -4.82 19.49
C TYR A 1 10.41 -6.16 19.14
N GLY A 2 10.85 -6.99 20.10
CA GLY A 2 11.36 -8.34 19.76
C GLY A 2 10.31 -9.23 19.07
N ARG A 3 9.07 -9.28 19.58
CA ARG A 3 7.98 -10.02 18.94
C ARG A 3 7.67 -9.45 17.57
N GLU A 4 7.50 -8.14 17.47
CA GLU A 4 7.12 -7.46 16.24
C GLU A 4 8.17 -7.68 15.15
N LEU A 5 9.47 -7.65 15.48
CA LEU A 5 10.56 -7.99 14.57
C LEU A 5 10.35 -9.36 13.93
N LEU A 6 10.06 -10.38 14.74
CA LEU A 6 9.91 -11.75 14.26
C LEU A 6 8.58 -11.95 13.53
N GLU A 7 7.49 -11.50 14.13
CA GLU A 7 6.13 -11.76 13.67
C GLU A 7 5.73 -10.90 12.47
N LEU A 8 6.04 -9.60 12.49
CA LEU A 8 5.50 -8.65 11.52
C LEU A 8 6.48 -8.30 10.40
N TYR A 9 7.79 -8.46 10.64
CA TYR A 9 8.82 -7.97 9.73
C TYR A 9 9.78 -9.04 9.21
N GLY A 10 10.00 -10.12 9.97
CA GLY A 10 11.06 -11.08 9.68
C GLY A 10 10.57 -12.43 9.18
N LEU A 11 9.80 -13.15 10.02
CA LEU A 11 9.59 -14.59 9.90
C LEU A 11 8.11 -14.96 9.76
N GLY A 12 7.21 -14.19 10.38
CA GLY A 12 5.80 -14.57 10.49
C GLY A 12 5.51 -15.40 11.73
N LEU A 13 4.24 -15.77 11.89
CA LEU A 13 3.79 -16.61 13.01
C LEU A 13 4.39 -18.01 12.94
N ASP A 14 4.51 -18.66 14.09
CA ASP A 14 4.92 -20.07 14.25
C ASP A 14 6.37 -20.43 13.85
N GLU A 15 7.16 -19.46 13.39
CA GLU A 15 8.57 -19.65 12.99
C GLU A 15 9.58 -19.39 14.12
N PHE A 16 9.10 -19.11 15.33
CA PHE A 16 9.93 -18.78 16.49
C PHE A 16 9.22 -19.12 17.80
N THR A 17 9.99 -19.20 18.89
CA THR A 17 9.46 -19.49 20.23
C THR A 17 9.32 -18.24 21.10
N GLU A 18 8.58 -18.34 22.21
CA GLU A 18 8.56 -17.28 23.22
C GLU A 18 9.96 -16.99 23.81
N ALA A 19 10.83 -18.00 23.85
CA ALA A 19 12.21 -17.81 24.29
C ALA A 19 12.97 -16.90 23.31
N ASP A 20 12.77 -17.07 22.00
CA ASP A 20 13.38 -16.23 20.97
C ASP A 20 12.90 -14.77 21.07
N VAL A 21 11.62 -14.55 21.38
CA VAL A 21 11.08 -13.20 21.62
C VAL A 21 11.81 -12.51 22.76
N ARG A 22 12.03 -13.21 23.88
CA ARG A 22 12.73 -12.66 25.06
C ARG A 22 14.22 -12.43 24.76
N ALA A 23 14.86 -13.38 24.07
CA ALA A 23 16.26 -13.29 23.68
C ALA A 23 16.50 -12.09 22.75
N ALA A 24 15.67 -11.92 21.71
CA ALA A 24 15.70 -10.75 20.85
C ALA A 24 15.46 -9.46 21.64
N ALA A 25 14.43 -9.42 22.49
CA ALA A 25 14.14 -8.23 23.29
C ALA A 25 15.32 -7.80 24.19
N ALA A 26 16.03 -8.76 24.80
CA ALA A 26 17.24 -8.50 25.60
C ALA A 26 18.39 -7.97 24.74
N ALA A 27 18.74 -8.67 23.66
CA ALA A 27 19.83 -8.29 22.75
C ALA A 27 19.59 -6.94 22.04
N LEU A 28 18.33 -6.54 21.92
CA LEU A 28 17.94 -5.28 21.31
C LEU A 28 17.85 -4.11 22.31
N THR A 29 18.05 -4.32 23.62
CA THR A 29 18.06 -3.21 24.59
C THR A 29 19.17 -2.18 24.29
N GLY A 30 19.00 -0.94 24.74
CA GLY A 30 20.00 0.13 24.56
C GLY A 30 19.69 1.14 23.46
N TRP A 31 18.92 0.77 22.43
CA TRP A 31 18.49 1.71 21.39
C TRP A 31 17.38 2.64 21.88
N VAL A 32 17.53 3.94 21.61
CA VAL A 32 16.53 4.97 21.93
C VAL A 32 16.32 5.89 20.73
N VAL A 33 15.09 6.36 20.58
CA VAL A 33 14.75 7.45 19.65
C VAL A 33 14.75 8.75 20.44
N GLN A 34 15.31 9.82 19.90
CA GLN A 34 15.31 11.14 20.50
C GLN A 34 14.27 12.06 19.82
N PRO A 35 13.05 12.20 20.36
CA PRO A 35 11.99 12.96 19.67
C PRO A 35 12.32 14.45 19.51
N ARG A 36 13.22 14.98 20.36
CA ARG A 36 13.66 16.39 20.31
C ARG A 36 14.84 16.64 19.36
N SER A 37 15.39 15.58 18.78
CA SER A 37 16.57 15.63 17.90
C SER A 37 16.22 15.02 16.54
N ASP A 38 15.12 15.46 15.94
CA ASP A 38 14.62 14.94 14.65
C ASP A 38 14.52 13.40 14.59
N PHE A 39 14.03 12.81 15.69
CA PHE A 39 13.92 11.36 15.86
C PHE A 39 15.23 10.59 15.67
N ALA A 40 16.38 11.22 15.90
CA ALA A 40 17.69 10.56 15.83
C ALA A 40 17.71 9.29 16.69
N VAL A 41 18.25 8.22 16.09
CA VAL A 41 18.43 6.93 16.74
C VAL A 41 19.80 6.92 17.42
N GLN A 42 19.83 6.62 18.71
CA GLN A 42 21.06 6.55 19.49
C GLN A 42 21.14 5.21 20.24
N PHE A 43 22.33 4.63 20.26
CA PHE A 43 22.63 3.51 21.15
C PHE A 43 23.19 4.01 22.49
N VAL A 44 22.56 3.59 23.59
CA VAL A 44 22.94 3.94 24.96
C VAL A 44 23.45 2.70 25.66
N LEU A 45 24.77 2.51 25.66
CA LEU A 45 25.43 1.30 26.19
C LEU A 45 24.98 0.93 27.61
N ARG A 46 24.80 1.91 28.51
CA ARG A 46 24.38 1.65 29.91
C ARG A 46 22.98 1.00 30.03
N ARG A 47 22.16 1.09 28.97
CA ARG A 47 20.80 0.54 28.90
C ARG A 47 20.76 -0.77 28.12
N HIS A 48 21.90 -1.25 27.63
CA HIS A 48 22.01 -2.48 26.86
C HIS A 48 22.40 -3.65 27.77
N ASP A 49 21.71 -4.77 27.59
CA ASP A 49 22.04 -6.06 28.16
C ASP A 49 22.98 -6.82 27.21
N ALA A 50 24.29 -6.71 27.46
CA ALA A 50 25.32 -7.34 26.64
C ALA A 50 25.51 -8.84 26.91
N ARG A 51 24.68 -9.46 27.76
CA ARG A 51 24.80 -10.89 28.07
C ARG A 51 24.46 -11.72 26.82
N PRO A 52 25.23 -12.78 26.52
CA PRO A 52 24.91 -13.68 25.43
C PRO A 52 23.49 -14.26 25.56
N GLN A 53 22.72 -14.20 24.48
CA GLN A 53 21.37 -14.77 24.37
C GLN A 53 21.37 -15.91 23.36
N GLN A 54 20.64 -16.98 23.66
CA GLN A 54 20.34 -18.02 22.67
C GLN A 54 19.08 -17.61 21.90
N PHE A 55 19.21 -17.44 20.59
CA PHE A 55 18.19 -16.89 19.71
C PHE A 55 18.26 -17.59 18.35
N LEU A 56 17.15 -18.19 17.90
CA LEU A 56 17.05 -18.91 16.62
C LEU A 56 18.20 -19.91 16.40
N GLY A 57 18.57 -20.65 17.44
CA GLY A 57 19.62 -21.66 17.40
C GLY A 57 21.07 -21.12 17.45
N ARG A 58 21.27 -19.82 17.63
CA ARG A 58 22.60 -19.17 17.69
C ARG A 58 22.76 -18.24 18.87
N THR A 59 24.01 -17.94 19.21
CA THR A 59 24.33 -16.98 20.27
C THR A 59 24.41 -15.57 19.69
N VAL A 60 23.63 -14.64 20.24
CA VAL A 60 23.62 -13.21 19.86
C VAL A 60 23.86 -12.34 21.08
N ARG A 61 24.32 -11.10 20.87
CA ARG A 61 24.55 -10.13 21.95
C ARG A 61 23.93 -8.77 21.67
N ASP A 62 23.74 -8.42 20.41
CA ASP A 62 23.32 -7.08 19.98
C ASP A 62 22.32 -7.14 18.83
N ALA A 63 21.93 -5.96 18.34
CA ALA A 63 20.99 -5.83 17.24
C ALA A 63 21.51 -6.39 15.92
N ALA A 64 22.80 -6.28 15.63
CA ALA A 64 23.36 -6.82 14.39
C ALA A 64 23.26 -8.34 14.38
N GLY A 65 23.66 -9.00 15.48
CA GLY A 65 23.52 -10.43 15.63
C GLY A 65 22.07 -10.92 15.60
N VAL A 66 21.10 -10.13 16.08
CA VAL A 66 19.67 -10.47 15.94
C VAL A 66 19.21 -10.34 14.49
N VAL A 67 19.52 -9.23 13.81
CA VAL A 67 19.11 -8.99 12.42
C VAL A 67 19.67 -10.07 11.50
N ASP A 68 20.96 -10.37 11.62
CA ASP A 68 21.60 -11.43 10.83
C ASP A 68 20.89 -12.78 11.06
N ALA A 69 20.39 -13.07 12.27
CA ALA A 69 19.75 -14.37 12.56
C ALA A 69 18.39 -14.48 11.87
N VAL A 70 17.67 -13.37 11.86
CA VAL A 70 16.39 -13.28 11.18
C VAL A 70 16.59 -13.42 9.68
N LEU A 71 17.56 -12.71 9.10
CA LEU A 71 17.85 -12.77 7.66
C LEU A 71 18.35 -14.15 7.22
N ASP A 72 19.12 -14.84 8.04
CA ASP A 72 19.59 -16.21 7.79
C ASP A 72 18.50 -17.28 7.97
N HIS A 73 17.38 -16.95 8.61
CA HIS A 73 16.33 -17.93 8.89
C HIS A 73 15.63 -18.38 7.59
N PRO A 74 15.40 -19.69 7.38
CA PRO A 74 14.77 -20.20 6.16
C PRO A 74 13.42 -19.55 5.81
N ALA A 75 12.65 -19.20 6.84
CA ALA A 75 11.33 -18.56 6.69
C ALA A 75 11.40 -17.10 6.22
N CYS A 76 12.51 -16.39 6.43
CA CYS A 76 12.57 -14.95 6.18
C CYS A 76 12.30 -14.59 4.72
N ALA A 77 12.98 -15.29 3.80
CA ALA A 77 12.80 -15.06 2.37
C ALA A 77 11.34 -15.34 1.94
N ARG A 78 10.72 -16.39 2.48
CA ARG A 78 9.33 -16.76 2.18
C ARG A 78 8.34 -15.73 2.75
N PHE A 79 8.57 -15.27 3.96
CA PHE A 79 7.75 -14.24 4.61
C PHE A 79 7.73 -12.94 3.81
N VAL A 80 8.90 -12.42 3.45
CA VAL A 80 9.02 -11.17 2.66
C VAL A 80 8.42 -11.36 1.27
N ALA A 81 8.72 -12.48 0.60
CA ALA A 81 8.16 -12.78 -0.72
C ALA A 81 6.64 -12.87 -0.70
N ALA A 82 6.05 -13.50 0.32
CA ALA A 82 4.59 -13.58 0.48
C ALA A 82 3.96 -12.18 0.63
N LYS A 83 4.56 -11.28 1.41
CA LYS A 83 4.04 -9.91 1.57
C LYS A 83 4.13 -9.09 0.29
N VAL A 84 5.23 -9.21 -0.46
CA VAL A 84 5.38 -8.53 -1.76
C VAL A 84 4.42 -9.11 -2.79
N ALA A 85 4.25 -10.44 -2.83
CA ALA A 85 3.28 -11.10 -3.69
C ALA A 85 1.86 -10.66 -3.36
N ALA A 86 1.45 -10.69 -2.10
CA ALA A 86 0.12 -10.25 -1.66
C ALA A 86 -0.19 -8.80 -2.08
N TRP A 87 0.81 -7.92 -2.00
CA TRP A 87 0.66 -6.52 -2.39
C TRP A 87 0.35 -6.33 -3.88
N PHE A 88 1.00 -7.10 -4.78
CA PHE A 88 0.89 -6.91 -6.23
C PHE A 88 -0.04 -7.91 -6.93
N LEU A 89 -0.26 -9.08 -6.34
CA LEU A 89 -1.01 -10.19 -6.92
C LEU A 89 -2.28 -10.54 -6.12
N GLY A 90 -2.51 -9.91 -4.96
CA GLY A 90 -3.62 -10.24 -4.08
C GLY A 90 -3.34 -11.44 -3.15
N ASP A 91 -4.29 -11.74 -2.28
CA ASP A 91 -4.08 -12.70 -1.17
C ASP A 91 -4.23 -14.18 -1.59
N ASP A 92 -4.68 -14.45 -2.83
CA ASP A 92 -4.99 -15.81 -3.31
C ASP A 92 -3.82 -16.52 -4.01
N VAL A 93 -2.59 -16.00 -3.88
CA VAL A 93 -1.40 -16.59 -4.52
C VAL A 93 -1.04 -17.92 -3.86
N ASP A 94 -0.90 -18.97 -4.66
CA ASP A 94 -0.58 -20.30 -4.16
C ASP A 94 0.82 -20.39 -3.55
N ALA A 95 0.99 -21.35 -2.64
CA ALA A 95 2.23 -21.52 -1.88
C ALA A 95 3.45 -21.81 -2.76
N ALA A 96 3.29 -22.52 -3.89
CA ALA A 96 4.39 -22.89 -4.77
C ALA A 96 4.91 -21.68 -5.56
N THR A 97 4.00 -20.79 -5.99
CA THR A 97 4.35 -19.51 -6.59
C THR A 97 5.13 -18.64 -5.60
N VAL A 98 4.66 -18.53 -4.35
CA VAL A 98 5.39 -17.81 -3.29
C VAL A 98 6.78 -18.42 -3.03
N ASP A 99 6.91 -19.76 -3.03
CA ASP A 99 8.21 -20.42 -2.90
C ASP A 99 9.16 -20.11 -4.06
N GLY A 100 8.62 -19.96 -5.28
CA GLY A 100 9.37 -19.49 -6.43
C GLY A 100 9.95 -18.09 -6.21
N PHE A 101 9.13 -17.15 -5.74
CA PHE A 101 9.58 -15.79 -5.40
C PHE A 101 10.58 -15.76 -4.23
N ALA A 102 10.35 -16.58 -3.21
CA ALA A 102 11.26 -16.72 -2.07
C ALA A 102 12.64 -17.21 -2.51
N ARG A 103 12.69 -18.15 -3.47
CA ARG A 103 13.94 -18.62 -4.09
C ARG A 103 14.63 -17.49 -4.85
N VAL A 104 13.91 -16.74 -5.70
CA VAL A 104 14.48 -15.57 -6.40
C VAL A 104 15.09 -14.58 -5.40
N PHE A 105 14.37 -14.28 -4.32
CA PHE A 105 14.84 -13.35 -3.31
C PHE A 105 16.10 -13.85 -2.60
N ARG A 106 16.15 -15.13 -2.22
CA ARG A 106 17.30 -15.76 -1.57
C ARG A 106 18.52 -15.86 -2.49
N ASP A 107 18.33 -16.30 -3.73
CA ASP A 107 19.41 -16.49 -4.70
C ASP A 107 20.02 -15.16 -5.18
N ASN A 108 19.40 -14.03 -4.83
CA ASN A 108 19.89 -12.67 -5.10
C ASN A 108 20.23 -11.92 -3.80
N ASP A 109 20.75 -12.62 -2.78
CA ASP A 109 21.25 -12.02 -1.53
C ASP A 109 20.23 -11.09 -0.83
N LEU A 110 18.96 -11.47 -0.85
CA LEU A 110 17.84 -10.70 -0.27
C LEU A 110 17.73 -9.27 -0.81
N GLN A 111 18.16 -9.04 -2.06
CA GLN A 111 17.91 -7.77 -2.75
C GLN A 111 16.44 -7.66 -3.14
N ILE A 112 15.81 -6.54 -2.79
CA ILE A 112 14.36 -6.34 -3.01
C ILE A 112 14.01 -6.21 -4.50
N ALA A 113 14.90 -5.63 -5.31
CA ALA A 113 14.60 -5.33 -6.71
C ALA A 113 14.36 -6.58 -7.57
N PRO A 114 15.18 -7.66 -7.51
CA PRO A 114 14.89 -8.92 -8.19
C PRO A 114 13.55 -9.55 -7.79
N LEU A 115 13.22 -9.55 -6.50
CA LEU A 115 11.95 -10.07 -5.99
C LEU A 115 10.77 -9.29 -6.58
N VAL A 116 10.77 -7.96 -6.45
CA VAL A 116 9.71 -7.11 -7.00
C VAL A 116 9.58 -7.30 -8.51
N ARG A 117 10.69 -7.39 -9.25
CA ARG A 117 10.67 -7.64 -10.68
C ARG A 117 10.00 -8.97 -11.03
N ALA A 118 10.33 -10.05 -10.31
CA ALA A 118 9.73 -11.36 -10.54
C ALA A 118 8.21 -11.35 -10.30
N VAL A 119 7.78 -10.70 -9.21
CA VAL A 119 6.35 -10.56 -8.88
C VAL A 119 5.61 -9.74 -9.94
N LEU A 120 6.19 -8.61 -10.38
CA LEU A 120 5.58 -7.78 -11.43
C LEU A 120 5.51 -8.50 -12.79
N LEU A 121 6.52 -9.30 -13.14
CA LEU A 121 6.48 -10.11 -14.36
C LEU A 121 5.36 -11.16 -14.29
N ALA A 122 5.23 -11.85 -13.15
CA ALA A 122 4.12 -12.78 -12.95
C ALA A 122 2.75 -12.09 -13.10
N ARG A 123 2.61 -10.85 -12.60
CA ARG A 123 1.39 -10.05 -12.79
C ARG A 123 1.12 -9.79 -14.27
N LEU A 124 2.13 -9.40 -15.03
CA LEU A 124 2.02 -9.17 -16.48
C LEU A 124 1.66 -10.44 -17.25
N ASP A 125 2.10 -11.60 -16.77
CA ASP A 125 1.75 -12.92 -17.31
C ASP A 125 0.36 -13.41 -16.83
N GLY A 126 -0.39 -12.56 -16.10
CA GLY A 126 -1.76 -12.82 -15.69
C GLY A 126 -1.93 -13.48 -14.32
N ALA A 127 -0.87 -13.57 -13.50
CA ALA A 127 -0.98 -14.06 -12.13
C ALA A 127 -1.73 -13.08 -11.22
N GLY A 128 -2.37 -13.63 -10.18
CA GLY A 128 -3.02 -12.88 -9.12
C GLY A 128 -4.50 -12.56 -9.38
N SER A 129 -5.14 -11.97 -8.37
CA SER A 129 -6.52 -11.53 -8.39
C SER A 129 -6.61 -10.00 -8.30
N SER A 130 -7.80 -9.48 -8.60
CA SER A 130 -8.09 -8.05 -8.46
C SER A 130 -8.05 -7.64 -6.99
N THR A 131 -7.33 -6.58 -6.66
CA THR A 131 -7.20 -6.06 -5.30
C THR A 131 -7.65 -4.60 -5.19
N VAL A 132 -8.10 -4.22 -4.01
CA VAL A 132 -8.59 -2.87 -3.75
C VAL A 132 -7.40 -1.98 -3.45
N VAL A 133 -7.21 -0.96 -4.29
CA VAL A 133 -6.12 0.00 -4.14
C VAL A 133 -6.36 0.84 -2.89
N SER A 134 -5.34 0.92 -2.03
CA SER A 134 -5.42 1.75 -0.82
C SER A 134 -5.67 3.23 -1.17
N PRO A 135 -6.39 3.99 -0.31
CA PRO A 135 -6.86 5.34 -0.64
C PRO A 135 -5.79 6.33 -1.14
N PHE A 136 -4.59 6.33 -0.56
CA PHE A 136 -3.54 7.28 -0.90
C PHE A 136 -2.88 6.99 -2.26
N PRO A 137 -2.41 5.76 -2.58
CA PRO A 137 -1.96 5.42 -3.93
C PRO A 137 -3.00 5.70 -5.02
N TRP A 138 -4.28 5.37 -4.78
CA TRP A 138 -5.37 5.72 -5.69
C TRP A 138 -5.45 7.24 -5.91
N PHE A 139 -5.49 8.02 -4.82
CA PHE A 139 -5.57 9.48 -4.89
C PHE A 139 -4.37 10.11 -5.61
N ALA A 140 -3.17 9.60 -5.36
CA ALA A 140 -1.95 10.03 -6.05
C ALA A 140 -2.03 9.73 -7.55
N GLY A 141 -2.56 8.56 -7.94
CA GLY A 141 -2.83 8.20 -9.34
C GLY A 141 -3.82 9.16 -9.99
N VAL A 142 -4.94 9.44 -9.33
CA VAL A 142 -5.96 10.40 -9.79
C VAL A 142 -5.36 11.81 -9.98
N CYS A 143 -4.59 12.31 -9.02
CA CYS A 143 -3.91 13.60 -9.13
C CYS A 143 -2.93 13.63 -10.31
N LYS A 144 -2.19 12.53 -10.54
CA LYS A 144 -1.24 12.40 -11.65
C LYS A 144 -1.94 12.43 -13.00
N VAL A 145 -3.03 11.68 -13.17
CA VAL A 145 -3.84 11.67 -14.40
C VAL A 145 -4.47 13.04 -14.66
N ALA A 146 -4.98 13.68 -13.61
CA ALA A 146 -5.57 15.02 -13.69
C ALA A 146 -4.55 16.16 -13.87
N GLY A 147 -3.25 15.89 -13.66
CA GLY A 147 -2.21 16.91 -13.73
C GLY A 147 -2.31 17.98 -12.63
N VAL A 148 -2.91 17.66 -11.49
CA VAL A 148 -3.12 18.60 -10.38
C VAL A 148 -2.29 18.23 -9.15
N ARG A 149 -2.01 19.23 -8.31
CA ARG A 149 -1.33 19.06 -7.02
C ARG A 149 -2.10 19.80 -5.93
N PRO A 150 -3.14 19.17 -5.34
CA PRO A 150 -3.89 19.77 -4.25
C PRO A 150 -2.97 20.03 -3.05
N ARG A 151 -3.24 21.12 -2.31
CA ARG A 151 -2.56 21.38 -1.04
C ARG A 151 -2.99 20.34 0.01
N PRO A 152 -2.13 19.95 0.96
CA PRO A 152 -2.46 18.98 2.00
C PRO A 152 -3.80 19.22 2.72
N GLN A 153 -4.12 20.49 3.01
CA GLN A 153 -5.36 20.85 3.69
C GLN A 153 -6.63 20.46 2.92
N ALA A 154 -6.54 20.35 1.59
CA ALA A 154 -7.69 20.04 0.72
C ALA A 154 -8.05 18.55 0.69
N TYR A 155 -7.12 17.65 1.06
CA TYR A 155 -7.33 16.21 0.97
C TYR A 155 -7.18 15.47 2.31
N PHE A 156 -6.52 16.07 3.31
CA PHE A 156 -6.20 15.38 4.57
C PHE A 156 -7.44 14.82 5.27
N ARG A 157 -8.51 15.62 5.42
CA ARG A 157 -9.76 15.18 6.05
C ARG A 157 -10.38 14.00 5.30
N ALA A 158 -10.39 14.03 3.97
CA ALA A 158 -11.00 12.98 3.18
C ALA A 158 -10.15 11.70 3.18
N LEU A 159 -8.81 11.78 3.12
CA LEU A 159 -7.95 10.60 3.33
C LEU A 159 -8.15 9.97 4.72
N SER A 160 -8.33 10.79 5.75
CA SER A 160 -8.65 10.31 7.10
C SER A 160 -10.00 9.61 7.15
N GLY A 161 -11.01 10.17 6.49
CA GLY A 161 -12.31 9.51 6.30
C GLY A 161 -12.24 8.22 5.47
N ALA A 162 -11.23 8.10 4.61
CA ALA A 162 -10.92 6.87 3.88
C ALA A 162 -10.13 5.86 4.72
N GLY A 163 -9.69 6.23 5.93
CA GLY A 163 -8.95 5.38 6.86
C GLY A 163 -7.44 5.27 6.59
N GLN A 164 -6.88 6.12 5.72
CA GLN A 164 -5.45 6.09 5.40
C GLN A 164 -4.82 7.49 5.52
N ASP A 165 -4.44 7.85 6.75
CA ASP A 165 -3.63 9.03 7.00
C ASP A 165 -2.18 8.79 6.53
N PRO A 166 -1.63 9.60 5.60
CA PRO A 166 -0.24 9.45 5.16
C PRO A 166 0.75 9.53 6.32
N PHE A 167 1.72 8.61 6.34
CA PHE A 167 2.75 8.49 7.39
C PHE A 167 2.23 8.22 8.81
N ARG A 168 0.95 7.86 8.97
CA ARG A 168 0.33 7.59 10.27
C ARG A 168 -0.49 6.29 10.24
N PRO A 169 0.15 5.12 10.13
CA PRO A 169 -0.57 3.85 10.26
C PRO A 169 -1.19 3.71 11.67
N PRO A 170 -2.30 2.96 11.79
CA PRO A 170 -3.01 2.80 13.07
C PRO A 170 -2.19 2.06 14.14
N ASN A 171 -1.25 1.22 13.74
CA ASN A 171 -0.33 0.52 14.63
C ASN A 171 0.96 0.13 13.86
N VAL A 172 1.89 -0.53 14.56
CA VAL A 172 3.17 -0.96 14.00
C VAL A 172 3.04 -1.96 12.85
N GLY A 173 1.94 -2.72 12.77
CA GLY A 173 1.66 -3.62 11.65
C GLY A 173 1.30 -2.92 10.33
N GLY A 174 1.15 -1.60 10.34
CA GLY A 174 0.80 -0.82 9.15
C GLY A 174 -0.70 -0.59 9.02
N TRP A 175 -1.15 -0.33 7.79
CA TRP A 175 -2.57 -0.15 7.46
C TRP A 175 -3.27 -1.50 7.26
N PRO A 176 -4.60 -1.55 7.43
CA PRO A 176 -5.36 -2.78 7.18
C PRO A 176 -5.28 -3.21 5.71
N GLY A 177 -5.60 -4.49 5.48
CA GLY A 177 -5.63 -5.10 4.14
C GLY A 177 -6.71 -4.52 3.21
N PRO A 178 -6.70 -4.93 1.93
CA PRO A 178 -7.51 -4.33 0.86
C PRO A 178 -9.02 -4.23 1.15
N SER A 179 -9.59 -5.26 1.78
CA SER A 179 -11.03 -5.34 2.08
C SER A 179 -11.54 -4.23 3.00
N ALA A 180 -10.68 -3.66 3.86
CA ALA A 180 -11.05 -2.54 4.73
C ALA A 180 -11.39 -1.27 3.94
N TRP A 181 -10.95 -1.17 2.68
CA TRP A 181 -11.16 0.00 1.83
C TRP A 181 -12.43 -0.07 0.97
N LEU A 182 -13.24 -1.12 1.07
CA LEU A 182 -14.52 -1.26 0.35
C LEU A 182 -15.75 -0.80 1.13
N GLY A 183 -15.56 -0.31 2.36
CA GLY A 183 -16.66 0.19 3.18
C GLY A 183 -17.31 1.47 2.64
N ALA A 184 -18.51 1.79 3.14
CA ALA A 184 -19.24 3.00 2.76
C ALA A 184 -18.44 4.29 3.03
N SER A 185 -17.71 4.37 4.16
CA SER A 185 -16.91 5.55 4.50
C SER A 185 -15.72 5.77 3.55
N PRO A 186 -14.87 4.76 3.25
CA PRO A 186 -13.88 4.87 2.17
C PRO A 186 -14.45 5.27 0.81
N THR A 187 -15.59 4.72 0.42
CA THR A 187 -16.24 5.06 -0.86
C THR A 187 -16.66 6.53 -0.91
N ALA A 188 -17.36 7.01 0.11
CA ALA A 188 -17.76 8.42 0.19
C ALA A 188 -16.55 9.36 0.23
N ALA A 189 -15.50 8.97 0.95
CA ALA A 189 -14.25 9.72 1.04
C ALA A 189 -13.51 9.79 -0.31
N ARG A 190 -13.49 8.70 -1.08
CA ARG A 190 -12.93 8.70 -2.45
C ARG A 190 -13.72 9.64 -3.37
N LEU A 191 -15.05 9.63 -3.31
CA LEU A 191 -15.85 10.58 -4.08
C LEU A 191 -15.53 12.04 -3.70
N ALA A 192 -15.37 12.33 -2.40
CA ALA A 192 -14.97 13.67 -1.94
C ALA A 192 -13.57 14.06 -2.45
N LEU A 193 -12.60 13.15 -2.43
CA LEU A 193 -11.26 13.35 -2.97
C LEU A 193 -11.27 13.59 -4.49
N ALA A 194 -12.08 12.82 -5.22
CA ALA A 194 -12.26 12.99 -6.65
C ALA A 194 -12.83 14.38 -6.97
N SER A 195 -13.86 14.81 -6.24
CA SER A 195 -14.43 16.15 -6.38
C SER A 195 -13.39 17.25 -6.11
N THR A 196 -12.56 17.13 -5.06
CA THR A 196 -11.44 18.06 -4.81
C THR A 196 -10.49 18.16 -6.00
N VAL A 197 -10.20 17.04 -6.68
CA VAL A 197 -9.36 17.03 -7.87
C VAL A 197 -10.04 17.72 -9.05
N VAL A 198 -11.32 17.42 -9.27
CA VAL A 198 -12.13 18.04 -10.34
C VAL A 198 -12.23 19.55 -10.15
N ASP A 199 -12.38 20.02 -8.92
CA ASP A 199 -12.49 21.44 -8.61
C ASP A 199 -11.23 22.23 -9.01
N LEU A 200 -10.06 21.60 -8.93
CA LEU A 200 -8.77 22.19 -9.29
C LEU A 200 -8.49 22.20 -10.80
N LEU A 201 -9.27 21.45 -11.60
CA LEU A 201 -9.06 21.42 -13.04
C LEU A 201 -9.42 22.76 -13.69
N PRO A 202 -8.64 23.24 -14.67
CA PRO A 202 -9.05 24.38 -15.49
C PRO A 202 -10.25 24.00 -16.37
N ALA A 203 -11.05 24.99 -16.78
CA ALA A 203 -12.18 24.77 -17.69
C ALA A 203 -11.78 24.15 -19.05
N SER A 204 -10.52 24.35 -19.47
CA SER A 204 -9.92 23.76 -20.67
C SER A 204 -9.44 22.32 -20.48
N SER A 205 -9.69 21.69 -19.33
CA SER A 205 -9.23 20.33 -19.06
C SER A 205 -9.84 19.33 -20.06
N PRO A 206 -9.01 18.53 -20.75
CA PRO A 206 -9.49 17.45 -21.62
C PRO A 206 -10.38 16.43 -20.89
N LEU A 207 -10.14 16.20 -19.60
CA LEU A 207 -10.95 15.29 -18.78
C LEU A 207 -12.36 15.85 -18.58
N LEU A 208 -12.50 17.14 -18.28
CA LEU A 208 -13.81 17.79 -18.16
C LEU A 208 -14.54 17.82 -19.50
N ALA A 209 -13.84 18.16 -20.58
CA ALA A 209 -14.40 18.17 -21.92
C ALA A 209 -14.88 16.77 -22.34
N ALA A 210 -14.11 15.71 -22.05
CA ALA A 210 -14.51 14.34 -22.32
C ALA A 210 -15.72 13.92 -21.46
N ALA A 211 -15.71 14.22 -20.16
CA ALA A 211 -16.80 13.89 -19.23
C ALA A 211 -18.10 14.66 -19.51
N ALA A 212 -18.03 15.80 -20.20
CA ALA A 212 -19.19 16.56 -20.63
C ALA A 212 -19.87 15.99 -21.88
N ARG A 213 -19.27 14.99 -22.55
CA ARG A 213 -19.85 14.36 -23.76
C ARG A 213 -20.59 13.07 -23.41
N PRO A 214 -21.61 12.68 -24.19
CA PRO A 214 -22.30 11.39 -24.01
C PRO A 214 -21.39 10.18 -24.28
N ASP A 215 -20.37 10.37 -25.12
CA ASP A 215 -19.37 9.34 -25.44
C ASP A 215 -18.38 9.16 -24.29
N LEU A 216 -18.52 8.05 -23.57
CA LEU A 216 -17.64 7.68 -22.46
C LEU A 216 -16.31 7.06 -22.91
N ALA A 217 -16.18 6.63 -24.18
CA ALA A 217 -14.97 5.94 -24.65
C ALA A 217 -13.75 6.87 -24.59
N SER A 218 -13.92 8.14 -24.94
CA SER A 218 -12.83 9.10 -24.83
C SER A 218 -12.47 9.42 -23.38
N LEU A 219 -13.43 9.42 -22.45
CA LEU A 219 -13.13 9.61 -21.03
C LEU A 219 -12.35 8.40 -20.51
N ALA A 220 -12.82 7.19 -20.80
CA ALA A 220 -12.12 5.96 -20.46
C ALA A 220 -10.68 5.92 -21.00
N GLY A 221 -10.48 6.30 -22.26
CA GLY A 221 -9.15 6.38 -22.87
C GLY A 221 -8.21 7.35 -22.16
N LEU A 222 -8.71 8.53 -21.74
CA LEU A 222 -7.90 9.48 -20.95
C LEU A 222 -7.60 8.98 -19.54
N LEU A 223 -8.45 8.13 -18.97
CA LEU A 223 -8.25 7.50 -17.66
C LEU A 223 -7.42 6.20 -17.74
N GLY A 224 -6.99 5.79 -18.94
CA GLY A 224 -6.20 4.58 -19.13
C GLY A 224 -7.00 3.27 -19.00
N LEU A 225 -8.29 3.30 -19.33
CA LEU A 225 -9.19 2.15 -19.30
C LEU A 225 -9.40 1.62 -20.74
N PRO A 226 -8.58 0.67 -21.23
CA PRO A 226 -8.64 0.20 -22.62
C PRO A 226 -9.96 -0.50 -22.95
N ASP A 227 -10.53 -1.22 -21.98
CA ASP A 227 -11.81 -1.94 -22.12
C ASP A 227 -13.04 -1.07 -21.83
N GLY A 228 -12.82 0.21 -21.51
CA GLY A 228 -13.89 1.13 -21.11
C GLY A 228 -14.34 0.95 -19.66
N PHE A 229 -15.51 1.51 -19.35
CA PHE A 229 -16.18 1.32 -18.07
C PHE A 229 -17.12 0.11 -18.13
N GLY A 230 -17.26 -0.60 -17.01
CA GLY A 230 -18.24 -1.65 -16.84
C GLY A 230 -19.68 -1.14 -16.97
N THR A 231 -20.62 -2.08 -17.06
CA THR A 231 -22.05 -1.77 -17.31
C THR A 231 -22.68 -0.91 -16.23
N GLY A 232 -22.40 -1.21 -14.95
CA GLY A 232 -22.88 -0.44 -13.80
C GLY A 232 -22.33 0.99 -13.78
N THR A 233 -21.02 1.14 -13.93
CA THR A 233 -20.36 2.46 -14.02
C THR A 233 -20.89 3.26 -15.21
N THR A 234 -21.01 2.62 -16.38
CA THR A 234 -21.56 3.24 -17.59
C THR A 234 -22.98 3.77 -17.37
N ALA A 235 -23.86 3.00 -16.73
CA ALA A 235 -25.22 3.44 -16.42
C ALA A 235 -25.21 4.67 -15.50
N ALA A 236 -24.45 4.62 -14.40
CA ALA A 236 -24.34 5.73 -13.45
C ALA A 236 -23.79 7.02 -14.09
N LEU A 237 -22.77 6.90 -14.95
CA LEU A 237 -22.19 8.05 -15.66
C LEU A 237 -23.18 8.67 -16.66
N ARG A 238 -24.01 7.86 -17.33
CA ARG A 238 -25.06 8.33 -18.24
C ARG A 238 -26.19 9.04 -17.50
N ASP A 239 -26.60 8.55 -16.33
CA ASP A 239 -27.63 9.19 -15.51
C ASP A 239 -27.21 10.58 -15.02
N LEU A 240 -25.90 10.79 -14.83
CA LEU A 240 -25.32 12.07 -14.48
C LEU A 240 -25.09 13.00 -15.68
N HIS A 241 -25.25 12.50 -16.90
CA HIS A 241 -25.03 13.29 -18.10
C HIS A 241 -26.02 14.47 -18.16
N GLY A 242 -25.53 15.67 -18.49
CA GLY A 242 -26.31 16.90 -18.44
C GLY A 242 -26.40 17.54 -17.05
N SER A 243 -26.09 16.81 -15.97
CA SER A 243 -25.96 17.42 -14.64
C SER A 243 -24.70 18.30 -14.59
N SER A 244 -24.87 19.56 -14.18
CA SER A 244 -23.77 20.52 -14.06
C SER A 244 -23.78 21.20 -12.69
N PRO A 245 -23.46 20.48 -11.60
CA PRO A 245 -23.35 21.10 -10.27
C PRO A 245 -22.36 22.26 -10.33
N GLY A 246 -22.74 23.42 -9.78
CA GLY A 246 -21.91 24.62 -9.81
C GLY A 246 -21.62 25.19 -11.21
N GLY A 247 -22.42 24.80 -12.23
CA GLY A 247 -22.28 25.32 -13.59
C GLY A 247 -21.06 24.80 -14.35
N ARG A 248 -20.48 23.67 -13.93
CA ARG A 248 -19.31 23.04 -14.56
C ARG A 248 -19.71 21.76 -15.30
N PRO A 249 -19.90 21.79 -16.63
CA PRO A 249 -20.24 20.62 -17.41
C PRO A 249 -19.22 19.49 -17.22
N GLY A 250 -19.71 18.26 -17.06
CA GLY A 250 -18.87 17.06 -16.90
C GLY A 250 -18.24 16.87 -15.52
N ALA A 251 -18.36 17.84 -14.60
CA ALA A 251 -17.72 17.74 -13.28
C ALA A 251 -18.25 16.56 -12.45
N ALA A 252 -19.57 16.37 -12.41
CA ALA A 252 -20.20 15.25 -11.70
C ALA A 252 -19.80 13.89 -12.31
N VAL A 253 -19.85 13.80 -13.65
CA VAL A 253 -19.45 12.60 -14.40
C VAL A 253 -17.99 12.26 -14.10
N LEU A 254 -17.09 13.25 -14.16
CA LEU A 254 -15.67 13.03 -13.91
C LEU A 254 -15.41 12.60 -12.45
N ALA A 255 -16.05 13.23 -11.46
CA ALA A 255 -15.87 12.87 -10.06
C ALA A 255 -16.28 11.41 -9.78
N VAL A 256 -17.41 10.97 -10.35
CA VAL A 256 -17.87 9.58 -10.24
C VAL A 256 -16.98 8.62 -11.03
N ALA A 257 -16.54 9.00 -12.23
CA ALA A 257 -15.62 8.18 -13.03
C ALA A 257 -14.30 7.94 -12.30
N LEU A 258 -13.73 8.97 -11.65
CA LEU A 258 -12.49 8.84 -10.88
C LEU A 258 -12.62 7.94 -9.65
N ALA A 259 -13.81 7.85 -9.05
CA ALA A 259 -14.13 7.01 -7.90
C ALA A 259 -14.74 5.65 -8.28
N SER A 260 -14.75 5.30 -9.57
CA SER A 260 -15.35 4.07 -10.08
C SER A 260 -14.54 2.82 -9.71
N PRO A 261 -15.18 1.63 -9.65
CA PRO A 261 -14.49 0.37 -9.38
C PRO A 261 -13.27 0.13 -10.28
N GLU A 262 -13.34 0.54 -11.55
CA GLU A 262 -12.28 0.38 -12.56
C GLU A 262 -10.98 1.12 -12.22
N LEU A 263 -11.06 2.15 -11.37
CA LEU A 263 -9.88 2.89 -10.89
C LEU A 263 -9.52 2.55 -9.44
N VAL A 264 -10.45 1.98 -8.69
CA VAL A 264 -10.26 1.63 -7.27
C VAL A 264 -9.78 0.19 -7.09
N VAL A 265 -9.91 -0.65 -8.12
CA VAL A 265 -9.51 -2.06 -8.13
C VAL A 265 -8.46 -2.28 -9.23
N ALA A 266 -7.37 -2.98 -8.90
CA ALA A 266 -6.22 -3.23 -9.79
C ALA A 266 -5.80 -4.69 -9.82
#